data_AF-A0A438JWC8-F1
#
_entry.id   AF-A0A438JWC8-F1
#
_cell.length_a   1.000
_cell.length_b   1.000
_cell.length_c   1.000
_cell.angle_alpha   90.00
_cell.angle_beta   90.00
_cell.angle_gamma   90.00
#
_symmetry.space_group_name_H-M   'P 1'
#
loop_
_entity.id
_entity.type
_entity.pdbx_description
1 polymer ?
#
loop_
_entity_poly.entity_id
_entity_poly.type
_entity_poly.pdbx_seq_one_letter_code
_entity_poly.pdbx_strand_id
1 'polypeptide(L)'
;MVIKIPLYLFQFLLIVFPILLDISEHFYNHLILLIVPLQNSVNARYQTIPYPWLVFGEKVKVNTVFIRDSTGISDSILILFGGTLSRGAMAEHLKMLEGYIDFFMDPSLAECYWKLKEEFDKLLQKKVSIKGIF
;
A
#
# COMPACT_ATOMS: atom_id res chain seq x y z
N MET A 1 -5.34 5.17 -3.53
CA MET A 1 -5.26 4.82 -2.09
C MET A 1 -4.52 3.49 -1.96
N VAL A 2 -3.72 3.29 -0.92
CA VAL A 2 -2.81 2.12 -0.80
C VAL A 2 -3.03 1.39 0.52
N ILE A 3 -2.93 0.05 0.53
CA ILE A 3 -3.06 -0.80 1.72
C ILE A 3 -1.85 -1.74 1.84
N LYS A 4 -1.34 -1.93 3.07
CA LYS A 4 -0.30 -2.93 3.40
C LYS A 4 -0.95 -4.29 3.60
N ILE A 5 -0.39 -5.34 3.00
CA ILE A 5 -0.84 -6.72 3.19
C ILE A 5 0.23 -7.45 4.01
N PRO A 6 -0.04 -7.84 5.26
CA PRO A 6 0.85 -8.73 6.00
C PRO A 6 0.81 -10.12 5.33
N LEU A 7 1.96 -10.67 4.90
CA LEU A 7 2.02 -11.98 4.21
C LEU A 7 1.32 -13.11 4.98
N TYR A 8 1.38 -13.09 6.31
CA TYR A 8 0.74 -14.09 7.17
C TYR A 8 -0.79 -13.97 7.22
N LEU A 9 -1.35 -12.77 6.98
CA LEU A 9 -2.79 -12.54 7.10
C LEU A 9 -3.56 -13.12 5.91
N PHE A 10 -2.94 -13.22 4.74
CA PHE A 10 -3.61 -13.74 3.53
C PHE A 10 -3.91 -15.24 3.63
N GLN A 11 -2.97 -16.02 4.16
CA GLN A 11 -3.18 -17.44 4.47
C GLN A 11 -4.16 -17.64 5.64
N PHE A 12 -4.12 -16.75 6.64
CA PHE A 12 -5.02 -16.81 7.79
C PHE A 12 -6.48 -16.46 7.41
N LEU A 13 -6.66 -15.51 6.48
CA LEU A 13 -7.97 -15.16 5.92
C LEU A 13 -8.65 -16.35 5.26
N LEU A 14 -7.94 -17.09 4.39
CA LEU A 14 -8.54 -18.19 3.63
C LEU A 14 -9.01 -19.36 4.54
N ILE A 15 -8.46 -19.47 5.75
CA ILE A 15 -8.76 -20.55 6.69
C ILE A 15 -9.84 -20.14 7.71
N VAL A 16 -9.84 -18.88 8.17
CA VAL A 16 -10.69 -18.45 9.31
C VAL A 16 -11.94 -17.68 8.86
N PHE A 17 -12.03 -17.21 7.61
CA PHE A 17 -13.18 -16.43 7.13
C PHE A 17 -14.55 -17.13 7.24
N PRO A 18 -14.67 -18.47 7.08
CA PRO A 18 -15.95 -19.16 7.32
C PRO A 18 -16.37 -19.19 8.80
N ILE A 19 -15.44 -18.98 9.74
CA ILE A 19 -15.64 -19.20 11.19
C ILE A 19 -15.92 -17.88 11.92
N LEU A 20 -15.44 -16.74 11.40
CA LEU A 20 -15.51 -15.43 12.05
C LEU A 20 -16.76 -14.61 11.72
N LEU A 21 -17.71 -15.14 10.93
CA LEU A 21 -18.91 -14.40 10.52
C LEU A 21 -19.90 -14.09 11.68
N ASP A 22 -19.60 -14.56 12.90
CA ASP A 22 -20.50 -14.52 14.05
C ASP A 22 -20.04 -13.59 15.20
N ILE A 23 -18.98 -12.78 15.02
CA ILE A 23 -18.42 -11.97 16.12
C ILE A 23 -18.41 -10.47 15.78
N SER A 24 -19.43 -9.77 16.29
CA SER A 24 -19.48 -8.36 16.73
C SER A 24 -18.90 -7.26 15.80
N GLU A 25 -19.77 -6.31 15.40
CA GLU A 25 -19.47 -5.06 14.67
C GLU A 25 -18.32 -4.23 15.25
N HIS A 26 -18.03 -4.37 16.55
CA HIS A 26 -17.08 -3.50 17.25
C HIS A 26 -15.60 -3.77 16.91
N PHE A 27 -15.29 -4.95 16.36
CA PHE A 27 -13.92 -5.32 15.95
C PHE A 27 -13.57 -4.83 14.52
N TYR A 28 -14.56 -4.54 13.68
CA TYR A 28 -14.37 -4.22 12.26
C TYR A 28 -13.73 -2.85 11.97
N ASN A 29 -13.86 -1.89 12.89
CA ASN A 29 -13.30 -0.55 12.69
C ASN A 29 -11.83 -0.43 13.09
N HIS A 30 -11.33 -1.36 13.91
CA HIS A 30 -9.93 -1.35 14.38
C HIS A 30 -9.01 -2.30 13.61
N LEU A 31 -9.58 -3.33 12.98
CA LEU A 31 -8.89 -4.12 11.97
C LEU A 31 -8.97 -3.35 10.65
N ILE A 32 -7.89 -2.73 10.22
CA ILE A 32 -7.72 -2.28 8.83
C ILE A 32 -8.17 -3.44 7.95
N LEU A 33 -9.30 -3.21 7.28
CA LEU A 33 -10.23 -4.24 6.87
C LEU A 33 -9.55 -5.33 6.05
N LEU A 34 -10.07 -6.53 6.29
CA LEU A 34 -10.03 -7.71 5.47
C LEU A 34 -10.57 -7.38 4.06
N ILE A 35 -9.79 -6.63 3.28
CA ILE A 35 -10.21 -6.15 1.97
C ILE A 35 -9.92 -7.26 0.97
N VAL A 36 -10.99 -7.99 0.65
CA VAL A 36 -10.97 -9.05 -0.34
C VAL A 36 -11.07 -8.42 -1.73
N PRO A 37 -10.17 -8.72 -2.67
CA PRO A 37 -10.36 -8.35 -4.07
C PRO A 37 -11.66 -9.00 -4.57
N LEU A 38 -12.53 -8.22 -5.22
CA LEU A 38 -13.78 -8.73 -5.80
C LEU A 38 -13.45 -9.84 -6.80
N GLN A 39 -14.28 -10.88 -6.94
CA GLN A 39 -14.03 -12.04 -7.82
C GLN A 39 -13.68 -11.70 -9.29
N ASN A 40 -14.09 -10.52 -9.75
CA ASN A 40 -13.78 -10.00 -11.09
C ASN A 40 -12.39 -9.35 -11.19
N SER A 41 -11.75 -9.05 -10.06
CA SER A 41 -10.36 -8.61 -9.98
C SER A 41 -9.43 -9.78 -10.30
N VAL A 42 -8.39 -9.52 -11.10
CA VAL A 42 -7.34 -10.53 -11.36
C VAL A 42 -6.69 -11.01 -10.07
N ASN A 43 -6.58 -10.14 -9.05
CA ASN A 43 -5.98 -10.46 -7.76
C ASN A 43 -6.87 -11.34 -6.87
N ALA A 44 -8.17 -11.49 -7.16
CA ALA A 44 -9.06 -12.35 -6.37
C ALA A 44 -8.78 -13.85 -6.56
N ARG A 45 -8.05 -14.20 -7.62
CA ARG A 45 -7.76 -15.59 -8.00
C ARG A 45 -6.40 -16.08 -7.50
N TYR A 46 -5.56 -15.19 -6.96
CA TYR A 46 -4.24 -15.55 -6.45
C TYR A 46 -4.31 -15.92 -4.96
N GLN A 47 -3.66 -17.04 -4.61
CA GLN A 47 -3.55 -17.51 -3.21
C GLN A 47 -2.50 -16.74 -2.40
N THR A 48 -1.64 -15.97 -3.06
CA THR A 48 -0.63 -15.10 -2.44
C THR A 48 -0.38 -13.89 -3.34
N ILE A 49 -0.35 -12.69 -2.76
CA ILE A 49 0.03 -11.47 -3.49
C ILE A 49 1.55 -11.30 -3.36
N PRO A 50 2.31 -11.25 -4.46
CA PRO A 50 3.78 -11.23 -4.43
C PRO A 50 4.37 -9.91 -3.91
N TYR A 51 3.56 -8.86 -3.79
CA TYR A 51 3.97 -7.54 -3.37
C TYR A 51 3.31 -7.12 -2.05
N PRO A 52 4.02 -6.40 -1.17
CA PRO A 52 3.52 -6.08 0.17
C PRO A 52 2.41 -5.02 0.19
N TRP A 53 2.17 -4.33 -0.94
CA TRP A 53 1.17 -3.28 -1.04
C TRP A 53 0.19 -3.50 -2.18
N LEU A 54 -1.02 -2.99 -1.99
CA LEU A 54 -2.07 -2.99 -2.98
C LEU A 54 -2.55 -1.56 -3.24
N VAL A 55 -2.49 -1.13 -4.49
CA VAL A 55 -3.16 0.09 -4.97
C VAL A 55 -4.48 -0.29 -5.59
N PHE A 56 -5.51 0.52 -5.35
CA PHE A 56 -6.82 0.29 -5.93
C PHE A 56 -7.49 1.59 -6.38
N GLY A 57 -8.29 1.45 -7.44
CA GLY A 57 -9.07 2.55 -8.02
C GLY A 57 -10.42 2.75 -7.33
N GLU A 58 -11.15 1.66 -7.10
CA GLU A 58 -12.51 1.69 -6.54
C GLU A 58 -12.65 0.77 -5.33
N LYS A 59 -13.33 1.28 -4.29
CA LYS A 59 -13.86 0.46 -3.19
C LYS A 59 -15.37 0.55 -3.15
N VAL A 60 -16.03 -0.58 -2.91
CA VAL A 60 -17.49 -0.66 -2.75
C VAL A 60 -17.79 -1.19 -1.36
N LYS A 61 -18.69 -0.52 -0.64
CA LYS A 61 -19.19 -0.99 0.67
C LYS A 61 -20.65 -1.39 0.51
N VAL A 62 -20.95 -2.65 0.79
CA VAL A 62 -22.32 -3.14 0.96
C VAL A 62 -22.46 -3.59 2.41
N ASN A 63 -21.99 -4.80 2.72
CA ASN A 63 -21.87 -5.33 4.10
C ASN A 63 -20.39 -5.45 4.53
N THR A 64 -19.50 -5.59 3.55
CA THR A 64 -18.04 -5.61 3.69
C THR A 64 -17.46 -4.68 2.64
N VAL A 65 -16.23 -4.21 2.84
CA VAL A 65 -15.52 -3.39 1.85
C VAL A 65 -14.80 -4.29 0.86
N PHE A 66 -15.13 -4.14 -0.41
CA PHE A 66 -14.50 -4.84 -1.53
C PHE A 66 -13.71 -3.87 -2.40
N ILE A 67 -12.60 -4.36 -2.97
CA ILE A 67 -11.86 -3.65 -4.02
C ILE A 67 -12.16 -4.29 -5.37
N ARG A 68 -12.53 -3.50 -6.37
CA ARG A 68 -12.81 -4.01 -7.74
C ARG A 68 -11.53 -4.21 -8.55
N ASP A 69 -10.76 -3.14 -8.69
CA ASP A 69 -9.52 -3.15 -9.46
C ASP A 69 -8.35 -2.87 -8.55
N SER A 70 -7.37 -3.77 -8.57
CA SER A 70 -6.18 -3.64 -7.75
C SER A 70 -4.92 -4.09 -8.46
N THR A 71 -3.81 -3.47 -8.09
CA THR A 71 -2.47 -3.82 -8.58
C THR A 71 -1.54 -3.90 -7.39
N GLY A 72 -0.81 -5.02 -7.27
CA GLY A 72 0.24 -5.17 -6.27
C GLY A 72 1.44 -4.31 -6.64
N ILE A 73 2.02 -3.59 -5.69
CA ILE A 73 3.18 -2.72 -5.92
C ILE A 73 4.26 -2.93 -4.85
N SER A 74 5.52 -2.72 -5.25
CA SER A 74 6.67 -2.78 -4.35
C SER A 74 6.85 -1.49 -3.54
N ASP A 75 7.67 -1.57 -2.49
CA ASP A 75 8.09 -0.43 -1.67
C ASP A 75 8.67 0.70 -2.53
N SER A 76 9.47 0.36 -3.54
CA SER A 76 10.12 1.32 -4.45
C SER A 76 9.11 2.22 -5.15
N ILE A 77 7.97 1.67 -5.60
CA ILE A 77 6.93 2.43 -6.28
C ILE A 77 6.26 3.42 -5.33
N LEU A 78 5.95 2.98 -4.10
CA LEU A 78 5.40 3.88 -3.09
C LEU A 78 6.37 4.99 -2.71
N ILE A 79 7.65 4.66 -2.52
CA ILE A 79 8.66 5.65 -2.13
C ILE A 79 8.81 6.74 -3.22
N LEU A 80 8.81 6.34 -4.49
CA LEU A 80 9.02 7.26 -5.61
C LEU A 80 7.78 8.08 -5.99
N PHE A 81 6.61 7.46 -6.00
CA PHE A 81 5.37 8.07 -6.51
C PHE A 81 4.34 8.39 -5.42
N GLY A 82 4.62 7.99 -4.18
CA GLY A 82 3.76 8.28 -3.03
C GLY A 82 3.88 9.72 -2.56
N GLY A 83 3.47 9.93 -1.31
CA GLY A 83 3.50 11.23 -0.66
C GLY A 83 4.91 11.65 -0.19
N THR A 84 4.93 12.68 0.65
CA THR A 84 6.15 13.21 1.26
C THR A 84 6.81 12.14 2.13
N LEU A 85 8.11 11.90 1.88
CA LEU A 85 8.94 11.05 2.72
C LEU A 85 9.47 11.85 3.91
N SER A 86 9.55 11.19 5.06
CA SER A 86 10.25 11.68 6.25
C SER A 86 11.21 10.62 6.77
N ARG A 87 12.29 11.06 7.43
CA ARG A 87 13.22 10.16 8.08
C ARG A 87 12.63 9.73 9.43
N GLY A 88 12.67 8.44 9.71
CA GLY A 88 12.34 7.89 11.02
C GLY A 88 13.41 8.21 12.06
N ALA A 89 13.20 7.73 13.29
CA ALA A 89 14.15 7.92 14.38
C ALA A 89 15.48 7.13 14.19
N MET A 90 15.51 6.17 13.26
CA MET A 90 16.66 5.32 12.95
C MET A 90 17.08 5.51 11.49
N ALA A 91 18.37 5.32 11.19
CA ALA A 91 18.95 5.54 9.86
C ALA A 91 18.39 4.63 8.75
N GLU A 92 17.77 3.51 9.13
CA GLU A 92 17.19 2.49 8.23
C GLU A 92 15.73 2.73 7.88
N HIS A 93 15.17 3.84 8.38
CA HIS A 93 13.73 4.01 8.47
C HIS A 93 13.27 5.20 7.64
N LEU A 94 12.59 4.92 6.53
CA LEU A 94 11.82 5.92 5.79
C LEU A 94 10.34 5.81 6.17
N LYS A 95 9.70 6.97 6.30
CA LYS A 95 8.29 7.09 6.68
C LYS A 95 7.53 7.90 5.65
N MET A 96 6.23 7.65 5.58
CA MET A 96 5.29 8.42 4.76
C MET A 96 3.96 8.53 5.49
N LEU A 97 3.16 9.55 5.16
CA LEU A 97 1.85 9.81 5.77
C LEU A 97 1.94 9.87 7.30
N GLU A 98 2.85 10.70 7.81
CA GLU A 98 3.04 10.91 9.26
C GLU A 98 3.39 9.62 10.04
N GLY A 99 4.00 8.64 9.36
CA GLY A 99 4.37 7.36 9.97
C GLY A 99 3.28 6.29 9.91
N TYR A 100 2.20 6.53 9.16
CA TYR A 100 1.24 5.47 8.82
C TYR A 100 1.87 4.40 7.92
N ILE A 101 2.86 4.80 7.11
CA ILE A 101 3.62 3.90 6.24
C ILE A 101 5.08 3.96 6.67
N ASP A 102 5.58 2.81 7.10
CA ASP A 102 6.98 2.60 7.49
C ASP A 102 7.65 1.63 6.50
N PHE A 103 8.80 2.06 5.99
CA PHE A 103 9.69 1.25 5.14
C PHE A 103 10.97 0.92 5.91
N PHE A 104 11.27 -0.37 5.99
CA PHE A 104 12.46 -0.88 6.64
C PHE A 104 13.42 -1.43 5.59
N MET A 105 14.62 -0.88 5.54
CA MET A 105 15.64 -1.27 4.57
C MET A 105 17.04 -0.90 5.06
N ASP A 106 18.05 -1.43 4.39
CA ASP A 106 19.45 -1.07 4.64
C ASP A 106 19.66 0.45 4.59
N PRO A 107 20.50 1.04 5.48
CA PRO A 107 20.68 2.50 5.53
C PRO A 107 21.17 3.10 4.21
N SER A 108 22.03 2.38 3.49
CA SER A 108 22.54 2.84 2.19
C SER A 108 21.45 2.85 1.13
N LEU A 109 20.53 1.88 1.19
CA LEU A 109 19.37 1.82 0.31
C LEU A 109 18.35 2.91 0.65
N ALA A 110 18.10 3.17 1.93
CA ALA A 110 17.24 4.27 2.38
C ALA A 110 17.77 5.62 1.89
N GLU A 111 19.07 5.87 2.04
CA GLU A 111 19.73 7.09 1.57
C GLU A 111 19.71 7.20 0.03
N CYS A 112 19.87 6.07 -0.68
CA CYS A 112 19.75 6.02 -2.13
C CYS A 112 18.35 6.44 -2.59
N TYR A 113 17.30 5.85 -2.01
CA TYR A 113 15.92 6.20 -2.32
C TYR A 113 15.58 7.64 -1.95
N TRP A 114 16.12 8.16 -0.84
CA TRP A 114 15.94 9.55 -0.45
C TRP A 114 16.44 10.50 -1.54
N LYS A 115 17.71 10.33 -1.97
CA LYS A 115 18.32 11.14 -3.03
C LYS A 115 17.57 10.98 -4.35
N LEU A 116 17.19 9.75 -4.70
CA LEU A 116 16.45 9.48 -5.91
C LEU A 116 15.09 10.20 -5.91
N LYS A 117 14.37 10.21 -4.78
CA LYS A 117 13.10 10.93 -4.65
C LYS A 117 13.28 12.44 -4.82
N GLU A 118 14.32 13.02 -4.22
CA GLU A 118 14.61 14.45 -4.37
C GLU A 118 14.86 14.83 -5.83
N GLU A 119 15.70 14.08 -6.55
CA GLU A 119 15.98 14.33 -7.96
C GLU A 119 14.75 14.08 -8.85
N PHE A 120 13.97 13.06 -8.53
CA PHE A 120 12.71 12.76 -9.21
C PHE A 120 11.69 13.89 -9.05
N ASP A 121 11.52 14.43 -7.84
CA ASP A 121 10.62 15.55 -7.58
C ASP A 121 11.06 16.82 -8.29
N LYS A 122 12.37 17.12 -8.32
CA LYS A 122 12.92 18.24 -9.11
C LYS A 122 12.62 18.08 -10.59
N LEU A 123 12.78 16.86 -11.13
CA LEU A 123 12.47 16.55 -12.53
C LEU A 123 10.98 16.75 -12.83
N LEU A 124 10.09 16.27 -11.95
CA LEU A 124 8.64 16.44 -12.10
C LEU A 124 8.25 17.92 -12.05
N GLN A 125 8.76 18.68 -11.09
CA GLN A 125 8.53 20.12 -11.00
C GLN A 125 8.98 20.85 -12.27
N LYS A 126 10.18 20.52 -12.79
CA LYS A 126 10.67 21.07 -14.05
C LYS A 126 9.76 20.72 -15.22
N LYS A 127 9.28 19.48 -15.33
CA LYS A 127 8.35 19.05 -16.40
C LYS A 127 7.01 19.80 -16.31
N VAL A 128 6.48 20.03 -15.11
CA VAL A 128 5.24 20.79 -14.91
C VAL A 128 5.42 22.27 -15.25
N SER A 129 6.58 22.86 -14.93
CA SER A 129 6.88 24.26 -15.27
C SER A 129 7.07 24.49 -16.77
N ILE A 130 7.46 23.47 -17.54
CA ILE A 130 7.48 23.51 -19.00
C ILE A 130 6.03 23.36 -19.48
N LYS A 131 5.28 24.47 -19.52
CA LYS A 131 3.95 24.52 -20.14
C LYS A 131 4.08 24.08 -21.61
N GLY A 132 3.50 22.93 -21.97
CA GLY A 132 3.38 22.53 -23.38
C GLY A 132 3.43 21.03 -23.72
N ILE A 133 3.36 20.10 -22.77
CA ILE A 133 3.27 18.64 -23.08
C ILE A 133 2.00 17.99 -22.50
N PHE A 134 0.96 18.78 -22.22
CA PHE A 134 -0.42 18.30 -22.04
C PHE A 134 -1.37 19.26 -22.74
#